data_AF-X1ICS0-F1
#
_entry.id   AF-X1ICS0-F1
#
_cell.length_a   1.000
_cell.length_b   1.000
_cell.length_c   1.000
_cell.angle_alpha   90.00
_cell.angle_beta   90.00
_cell.angle_gamma   90.00
#
_symmetry.space_group_name_H-M   'P 1'
#
loop_
_entity.id
_entity.type
_entity.pdbx_description
1 polymer ?
#
loop_
_entity_poly.entity_id
_entity_poly.type
_entity_poly.pdbx_seq_one_letter_code
_entity_poly.pdbx_strand_id
1 'polypeptide(L)'
;MTDIAISCETGRIHGDLNSNNILVAPSDTEIALIDFALMREDLPVLTDIAKLEVDLVFSVLDNSSAEVVDPDSVANWRVISLIF
;
A
#
# COMPACT_ATOMS: atom_id res chain seq x y z
N MET A 1 4.46 -24.91 28.01
CA MET A 1 4.75 -23.94 26.95
C MET A 1 3.90 -24.36 25.76
N THR A 2 2.81 -23.65 25.51
CA THR A 2 1.99 -23.86 24.30
C THR A 2 2.54 -22.92 23.24
N ASP A 3 3.16 -23.50 22.21
CA ASP A 3 3.58 -22.73 21.04
C ASP A 3 2.33 -22.18 20.36
N ILE A 4 2.23 -20.85 20.30
CA ILE A 4 1.23 -20.17 19.50
C ILE A 4 1.71 -20.28 18.05
N ALA A 5 1.10 -21.19 17.30
CA ALA A 5 1.30 -21.26 15.85
C ALA A 5 0.64 -20.03 15.20
N ILE A 6 1.45 -19.05 14.84
CA ILE A 6 1.01 -17.92 14.02
C ILE A 6 1.05 -18.42 12.57
N SER A 7 -0.11 -18.78 12.00
CA SER A 7 -0.21 -19.04 10.56
C SER A 7 -0.35 -17.71 9.83
N CYS A 8 0.56 -17.40 8.91
CA CYS A 8 0.37 -16.28 7.98
C CYS A 8 -0.01 -16.82 6.61
N GLU A 9 -0.95 -16.17 5.94
CA GLU A 9 -1.27 -16.47 4.56
C GLU A 9 -0.15 -15.96 3.65
N THR A 10 0.54 -16.88 2.99
CA THR A 10 1.51 -16.58 1.94
C THR A 10 0.85 -16.69 0.58
N GLY A 11 1.30 -15.88 -0.36
CA GLY A 11 0.75 -15.90 -1.71
C GLY A 11 1.64 -15.12 -2.66
N ARG A 12 1.21 -15.02 -3.91
CA ARG A 12 1.91 -14.23 -4.92
C ARG A 12 1.81 -12.74 -4.55
N ILE A 13 2.97 -12.14 -4.33
CA ILE A 13 3.15 -10.73 -4.06
C ILE A 13 4.02 -10.09 -5.14
N HIS A 14 3.82 -8.80 -5.37
CA HIS A 14 4.65 -7.93 -6.21
C HIS A 14 6.08 -7.85 -5.71
N GLY A 15 6.27 -7.83 -4.38
CA GLY A 15 7.58 -7.80 -3.73
C GLY A 15 8.23 -6.42 -3.70
N ASP A 16 7.66 -5.43 -4.41
CA ASP A 16 8.07 -4.03 -4.40
C ASP A 16 6.91 -3.05 -4.63
N LEU A 17 5.78 -3.31 -3.99
CA LEU A 17 4.61 -2.44 -4.13
C LEU A 17 4.80 -1.12 -3.36
N ASN A 18 5.21 -0.06 -4.07
CA ASN A 18 5.26 1.33 -3.62
C ASN A 18 4.49 2.23 -4.60
N SER A 19 4.22 3.48 -4.24
CA SER A 19 3.38 4.39 -5.05
C SER A 19 3.93 4.66 -6.46
N ASN A 20 5.25 4.55 -6.68
CA ASN A 20 5.84 4.73 -8.02
C ASN A 20 5.55 3.55 -8.97
N ASN A 21 5.19 2.39 -8.41
CA ASN A 21 4.84 1.19 -9.16
C ASN A 21 3.32 1.05 -9.39
N ILE A 22 2.56 2.12 -9.11
CA ILE A 22 1.12 2.21 -9.33
C ILE A 22 0.85 3.35 -10.30
N LEU A 23 0.25 3.01 -11.45
CA LEU A 23 -0.24 3.99 -12.40
C LEU A 23 -1.75 4.18 -12.19
N VAL A 24 -2.16 5.43 -12.00
CA VAL A 24 -3.57 5.82 -11.91
C VAL A 24 -3.90 6.67 -13.14
N ALA A 25 -4.92 6.27 -13.89
CA ALA A 25 -5.38 7.05 -15.03
C ALA A 25 -5.92 8.41 -14.54
N PRO A 26 -5.78 9.51 -15.32
CA PRO A 26 -6.27 10.83 -14.92
C PRO A 26 -7.78 10.92 -14.63
N SER A 27 -8.56 9.94 -15.10
CA SER A 27 -9.99 9.81 -14.84
C SER A 27 -10.32 9.03 -13.56
N ASP A 28 -9.31 8.55 -12.83
CA ASP A 28 -9.42 7.66 -11.66
C ASP A 28 -10.20 6.35 -11.93
N THR A 29 -10.43 6.01 -13.20
CA THR A 29 -11.22 4.85 -13.60
C THR A 29 -10.39 3.59 -13.79
N GLU A 30 -9.06 3.72 -13.86
CA GLU A 30 -8.16 2.62 -14.16
C GLU A 30 -6.90 2.73 -13.30
N ILE A 31 -6.54 1.59 -12.73
CA ILE A 31 -5.34 1.41 -11.91
C ILE A 31 -4.56 0.25 -12.51
N ALA A 32 -3.28 0.47 -12.77
CA ALA A 32 -2.36 -0.55 -13.25
C ALA A 32 -1.14 -0.66 -12.32
N LEU A 33 -0.70 -1.88 -12.07
CA LEU A 33 0.56 -2.15 -11.37
C LEU A 33 1.65 -2.41 -12.41
N ILE A 34 2.86 -1.92 -12.15
CA ILE A 34 4.02 -2.05 -13.04
C ILE A 34 5.26 -2.51 -12.27
N ASP A 35 6.27 -2.98 -12.99
CA ASP A 35 7.55 -3.42 -12.43
C ASP A 35 7.48 -4.63 -11.46
N PHE A 36 7.06 -5.77 -12.01
CA PHE A 36 6.99 -7.04 -11.28
C PHE A 36 8.34 -7.75 -11.10
N ALA A 37 9.47 -7.04 -11.17
CA ALA A 37 10.80 -7.66 -11.13
C ALA A 37 11.09 -8.44 -9.83
N LEU A 38 10.48 -8.04 -8.71
CA LEU A 38 10.67 -8.67 -7.39
C LEU A 38 9.54 -9.62 -6.99
N MET A 39 8.68 -10.01 -7.93
CA MET A 39 7.52 -10.85 -7.66
C MET A 39 7.94 -12.20 -7.06
N ARG A 40 7.27 -12.63 -5.99
CA ARG A 40 7.59 -13.87 -5.26
C ARG A 40 6.37 -14.41 -4.51
N GLU A 41 6.48 -15.65 -4.00
CA GLU A 41 5.35 -16.41 -3.42
C GLU A 41 5.63 -16.91 -1.99
N ASP A 42 6.82 -16.65 -1.45
CA ASP A 42 7.29 -17.15 -0.16
C ASP A 42 7.15 -16.16 1.00
N LEU A 43 6.47 -15.04 0.78
CA LEU A 43 6.24 -14.00 1.79
C LEU A 43 4.75 -13.83 2.11
N PRO A 44 4.42 -13.28 3.30
CA PRO A 44 3.04 -12.97 3.66
C PRO A 44 2.42 -12.01 2.65
N VAL A 45 1.16 -12.24 2.25
CA VAL A 45 0.43 -11.37 1.30
C VAL A 45 0.34 -9.91 1.77
N LEU A 46 0.33 -9.70 3.08
CA LEU A 46 0.30 -8.36 3.71
C LEU A 46 1.62 -7.59 3.53
N THR A 47 2.69 -8.22 3.05
CA THR A 47 3.99 -7.57 2.87
C THR A 47 3.90 -6.38 1.91
N ASP A 48 3.21 -6.56 0.78
CA ASP A 48 3.02 -5.49 -0.20
C ASP A 48 2.14 -4.35 0.34
N ILE A 49 1.10 -4.70 1.10
CA ILE A 49 0.21 -3.72 1.72
C ILE A 49 1.00 -2.86 2.71
N ALA A 50 1.78 -3.49 3.59
CA ALA A 50 2.60 -2.78 4.56
C ALA A 50 3.65 -1.88 3.89
N LYS A 51 4.27 -2.34 2.79
CA LYS A 51 5.19 -1.52 2.00
C LYS A 51 4.52 -0.28 1.42
N LEU A 52 3.37 -0.45 0.78
CA LEU A 52 2.62 0.66 0.19
C LEU A 52 2.13 1.64 1.25
N GLU A 53 1.63 1.15 2.39
CA GLU A 53 1.19 1.99 3.50
C GLU A 53 2.32 2.88 4.02
N VAL A 54 3.50 2.31 4.24
CA VAL A 54 4.68 3.06 4.69
C VAL A 54 5.07 4.13 3.67
N ASP A 55 5.15 3.77 2.39
CA ASP A 55 5.50 4.69 1.31
C ASP A 55 4.52 5.87 1.23
N LEU A 56 3.21 5.61 1.34
CA LEU A 56 2.18 6.65 1.33
C LEU A 56 2.27 7.57 2.55
N VAL A 57 2.50 7.01 3.75
CA VAL A 57 2.69 7.81 4.97
C VAL A 57 3.90 8.75 4.82
N PHE A 58 5.04 8.24 4.34
CA PHE A 58 6.21 9.07 4.12
C PHE A 58 6.00 10.11 3.01
N SER A 59 5.33 9.75 1.92
CA SER A 59 4.98 10.68 0.86
C SER A 59 4.11 11.84 1.37
N VAL A 60 3.11 11.57 2.22
CA VAL A 60 2.30 12.61 2.85
C VAL A 60 3.14 13.47 3.79
N LEU A 61 4.01 12.87 4.60
CA LEU A 61 4.89 13.60 5.51
C LEU A 61 5.86 14.52 4.76
N ASP A 62 6.46 14.04 3.67
CA ASP A 62 7.36 14.81 2.82
C ASP A 62 6.62 15.98 2.15
N ASN A 63 5.40 15.75 1.65
CA ASN A 63 4.55 16.79 1.07
C ASN A 63 4.02 17.80 2.11
N SER A 64 3.83 17.39 3.36
CA SER A 64 3.36 18.26 4.44
C SER A 64 4.39 19.30 4.90
N SER A 65 5.64 19.20 4.43
CA SER A 65 6.65 20.24 4.62
C SER A 65 6.47 21.46 3.68
N ALA A 66 5.60 21.36 2.67
CA ALA A 66 5.44 22.39 1.65
C ALA A 66 4.17 23.25 1.75
N GLU A 67 3.02 22.77 2.26
CA GLU A 67 1.84 23.60 2.49
C GLU A 67 0.79 22.85 3.33
N VAL A 68 -0.02 23.62 4.08
CA VAL A 68 -1.01 23.20 5.09
C VAL A 68 -1.75 21.90 4.72
N VAL A 69 -1.59 20.87 5.56
CA VAL A 69 -2.38 19.64 5.50
C VAL A 69 -3.86 20.00 5.72
N ASP A 70 -4.66 19.90 4.67
CA ASP A 70 -6.12 19.95 4.77
C ASP A 70 -6.60 18.65 5.46
N PRO A 71 -7.11 18.72 6.70
CA PRO A 71 -7.59 17.55 7.43
C PRO A 71 -8.74 16.83 6.72
N ASP A 72 -9.49 17.53 5.86
CA ASP A 72 -10.59 16.96 5.09
C ASP A 72 -10.09 16.06 3.95
N SER A 73 -8.86 16.30 3.45
CA SER A 73 -8.22 15.42 2.46
C SER A 73 -7.86 14.05 3.05
N VAL A 74 -7.44 14.02 4.32
CA VAL A 74 -7.12 12.77 5.06
C VAL A 74 -8.40 12.02 5.44
N ALA A 75 -9.51 12.73 5.67
CA ALA A 75 -10.80 12.09 5.92
C ALA A 75 -11.32 11.29 4.72
N ASN A 76 -10.96 11.67 3.48
CA ASN A 76 -11.33 10.92 2.27
C ASN A 76 -10.65 9.55 2.15
N TRP A 77 -9.55 9.32 2.87
CA TRP A 77 -8.89 8.00 2.91
C TRP A 77 -9.67 6.96 3.72
N ARG A 78 -10.62 7.38 4.57
CA ARG A 78 -11.51 6.48 5.32
C ARG A 78 -12.51 5.72 4.44
N VAL A 79 -12.61 6.06 3.15
CA VAL A 79 -13.50 5.36 2.22
C VAL A 79 -12.86 4.07 1.68
N ILE A 80 -11.53 3.95 1.69
CA ILE A 80 -10.83 2.75 1.21
C ILE A 80 -10.94 1.59 2.21
N SER A 81 -11.12 1.87 3.51
CA SER A 81 -11.27 0.84 4.55
C SER A 81 -12.66 0.21 4.64
N LEU A 82 -13.60 0.55 3.73
CA LEU A 82 -14.95 -0.05 3.66
C LEU A 82 -15.14 -1.01 2.47
N ILE A 83 -14.06 -1.36 1.76
CA ILE A 83 -14.10 -2.32 0.62
C ILE A 83 -13.31 -3.61 0.96
N PHE A 84 -13.44 -4.09 2.20
CA PHE A 84 -13.11 -5.47 2.58
C PHE A 84 -14.22 -6.06 3.46
#